data_AF-A0A0J7YQE9-F1
#
_entry.id   AF-A0A0J7YQE9-F1
#
_cell.length_a   1.000
_cell.length_b   1.000
_cell.length_c   1.000
_cell.angle_alpha   90.00
_cell.angle_beta   90.00
_cell.angle_gamma   90.00
#
_symmetry.space_group_name_H-M   'P 1'
#
loop_
_entity.id
_entity.type
_entity.pdbx_description
1 polymer ?
#
loop_
_entity_poly.entity_id
_entity_poly.type
_entity_poly.pdbx_seq_one_letter_code
_entity_poly.pdbx_strand_id
1 'polypeptide(L)'
;TAADIAPPAGVEVHNPDLVLATLNGKGKLEMELTVERGRGYVSAVQNKQVGQEIGRIPVDSIYSPVLKVTYKVEATRVEQRTDFDKLIVDVETK
;
A
#
# COMPACT_ATOMS: atom_id res chain seq x y z
N THR A 1 16.27 6.79 6.20
CA THR A 1 15.45 5.91 5.34
C THR A 1 14.40 5.23 6.20
N ALA A 2 13.56 4.34 5.65
CA ALA A 2 12.57 3.59 6.44
C ALA A 2 13.21 2.68 7.50
N ALA A 3 14.48 2.32 7.33
CA ALA A 3 15.30 1.66 8.36
C ALA A 3 15.43 2.46 9.66
N ASP A 4 15.27 3.79 9.64
CA ASP A 4 15.39 4.64 10.83
C ASP A 4 14.10 4.66 11.67
N ILE A 5 13.02 4.03 11.19
CA ILE A 5 11.78 3.88 11.96
C ILE A 5 12.04 2.86 13.08
N ALA A 6 11.56 3.17 14.29
CA ALA A 6 11.57 2.24 15.42
C ALA A 6 10.20 1.53 15.53
N PRO A 7 10.01 0.37 14.88
CA PRO A 7 8.73 -0.33 14.97
C PRO A 7 8.55 -0.98 16.35
N PRO A 8 7.32 -0.98 16.90
CA PRO A 8 7.01 -1.74 18.10
C PRO A 8 7.04 -3.25 17.81
N ALA A 9 7.10 -4.06 18.87
CA ALA A 9 7.05 -5.52 18.74
C ALA A 9 5.78 -5.97 17.98
N GLY A 10 5.95 -6.88 17.01
CA GLY A 10 4.86 -7.37 16.16
C GLY A 10 4.60 -6.53 14.90
N VAL A 11 5.36 -5.46 14.66
CA VAL A 11 5.35 -4.69 13.42
C VAL A 11 6.71 -4.83 12.72
N GLU A 12 6.68 -5.02 11.41
CA GLU A 12 7.88 -5.15 10.58
C GLU A 12 7.78 -4.19 9.38
N VAL A 13 8.91 -3.57 9.04
CA VAL A 13 9.05 -2.72 7.84
C VAL A 13 9.73 -3.55 6.75
N HIS A 14 9.01 -3.87 5.68
CA HIS A 14 9.49 -4.77 4.62
C HIS A 14 10.45 -4.13 3.60
N ASN A 15 10.51 -2.79 3.52
CA ASN A 15 11.33 -2.03 2.56
C ASN A 15 12.20 -0.96 3.27
N PRO A 16 13.21 -1.38 4.05
CA PRO A 16 14.02 -0.49 4.90
C PRO A 16 14.86 0.55 4.12
N ASP A 17 15.12 0.30 2.85
CA ASP A 17 15.89 1.16 1.95
C ASP A 17 15.11 2.38 1.44
N LEU A 18 13.79 2.43 1.65
CA LEU A 18 12.95 3.55 1.22
C LEU A 18 13.45 4.89 1.77
N VAL A 19 13.74 5.83 0.88
CA VAL A 19 14.12 7.20 1.25
C VAL A 19 12.89 7.97 1.71
N LEU A 20 12.89 8.45 2.95
CA LEU A 20 11.79 9.22 3.54
C LEU A 20 11.99 10.73 3.42
N ALA A 21 13.21 11.20 3.72
CA ALA A 21 13.58 12.61 3.67
C ALA A 21 15.10 12.76 3.62
N THR A 22 15.56 13.94 3.20
CA THR A 22 16.96 14.38 3.31
C THR A 22 17.04 15.56 4.26
N LEU A 23 17.91 15.50 5.27
CA LEU A 23 18.06 16.56 6.27
C LEU A 23 19.24 17.47 5.93
N ASN A 24 19.05 18.78 6.11
CA ASN A 24 20.14 19.76 6.07
C ASN A 24 20.97 19.70 7.37
N GLY A 25 22.15 20.34 7.40
CA GLY A 25 23.16 20.12 8.44
C GLY A 25 22.75 20.36 9.90
N LYS A 26 21.66 21.10 10.18
CA LYS A 26 21.07 21.26 11.53
C LYS A 26 19.61 20.83 11.60
N GLY A 27 19.13 20.08 10.60
CA GLY A 27 17.76 19.62 10.52
C GLY A 27 17.49 18.52 11.55
N LYS A 28 16.35 18.63 12.24
CA LYS A 28 15.80 17.58 13.09
C LYS A 28 14.44 17.17 12.54
N LEU A 29 14.18 15.87 12.44
CA LEU A 29 12.90 15.33 12.03
C LEU A 29 12.40 14.39 13.12
N GLU A 30 11.24 14.71 13.66
CA GLU A 30 10.51 13.87 14.60
C GLU A 30 9.14 13.58 13.97
N MET A 31 8.77 12.31 13.91
CA MET A 31 7.51 11.86 13.33
C MET A 31 6.93 10.74 14.19
N GLU A 32 5.62 10.74 14.33
CA GLU A 32 4.86 9.66 14.92
C GLU A 32 3.93 9.06 13.85
N LEU A 33 3.90 7.73 13.76
CA LEU A 33 3.17 7.00 12.75
C LEU A 33 2.18 6.06 13.44
N THR A 34 0.90 6.15 13.08
CA THR A 34 -0.11 5.16 13.47
C THR A 34 -0.27 4.14 12.34
N VAL A 35 -0.08 2.86 12.64
CA VAL A 35 -0.32 1.76 11.68
C VAL A 35 -1.45 0.88 12.21
N GLU A 36 -2.41 0.58 11.34
CA GLU A 36 -3.58 -0.24 11.67
C GLU A 36 -3.71 -1.41 10.67
N ARG A 37 -4.51 -2.41 11.02
CA ARG A 37 -4.87 -3.50 10.10
C ARG A 37 -6.22 -3.16 9.46
N GLY A 38 -6.28 -3.21 8.14
CA GLY A 38 -7.50 -2.95 7.38
C GLY A 38 -7.58 -3.79 6.11
N ARG A 39 -8.48 -3.41 5.21
CA ARG A 39 -8.68 -4.07 3.90
C ARG A 39 -8.89 -3.03 2.82
N GLY A 40 -8.42 -3.34 1.61
CA GLY A 40 -8.62 -2.48 0.43
C GLY A 40 -7.92 -1.13 0.57
N TYR A 41 -8.68 -0.07 0.30
CA TYR A 41 -8.23 1.32 0.31
C TYR A 41 -9.17 2.14 1.19
N VAL A 42 -8.60 3.00 2.04
CA VAL A 42 -9.35 3.97 2.86
C VAL A 42 -8.75 5.34 2.65
N SER A 43 -9.59 6.33 2.35
CA SER A 43 -9.13 7.69 2.09
C SER A 43 -8.76 8.44 3.39
N ALA A 44 -7.90 9.45 3.27
CA ALA A 44 -7.52 10.35 4.36
C ALA A 44 -8.74 11.02 5.02
N VAL A 45 -9.78 11.32 4.24
CA VAL A 45 -11.02 11.91 4.75
C VAL A 45 -11.74 10.95 5.69
N GLN A 46 -11.76 9.66 5.37
CA GLN A 46 -12.36 8.62 6.21
C GLN A 46 -11.50 8.31 7.44
N ASN A 47 -10.17 8.48 7.33
CA ASN A 47 -9.25 8.32 8.47
C ASN A 47 -9.33 9.48 9.47
N LYS A 48 -9.98 10.60 9.11
CA LYS A 48 -10.17 11.75 9.99
C LYS A 48 -11.12 11.38 11.13
N GLN A 49 -10.64 11.50 12.37
CA GLN A 49 -11.43 11.22 13.56
C GLN A 49 -11.92 12.54 14.20
N VAL A 50 -13.15 12.52 14.71
CA VAL A 50 -13.69 13.64 15.50
C VAL A 50 -12.93 13.72 16.81
N GLY A 51 -12.34 14.88 17.11
CA GLY A 51 -11.53 15.08 18.31
C GLY A 51 -10.08 14.60 18.21
N GLN A 52 -9.56 14.34 17.00
CA GLN A 52 -8.15 14.01 16.80
C GLN A 52 -7.21 15.12 17.30
N GLU A 53 -6.04 14.72 17.79
CA GLU A 53 -5.02 15.64 18.31
C GLU A 53 -4.57 16.66 17.27
N ILE A 54 -4.27 17.86 17.76
CA ILE A 54 -3.70 18.94 16.94
C ILE A 54 -2.32 18.48 16.45
N GLY A 55 -2.08 18.61 15.14
CA GLY A 55 -0.83 18.18 14.50
C GLY A 55 -0.91 16.81 13.83
N ARG A 56 -1.98 16.04 14.05
CA ARG A 56 -2.20 14.77 13.31
C ARG A 56 -2.69 15.05 11.89
N ILE A 57 -1.92 14.58 10.90
CA ILE A 57 -2.25 14.71 9.48
C ILE A 57 -2.75 13.34 8.99
N PRO A 58 -4.04 13.19 8.63
CA PRO A 58 -4.52 11.94 8.06
C PRO A 58 -4.00 11.77 6.63
N VAL A 59 -3.62 10.54 6.29
CA VAL A 59 -3.18 10.12 4.95
C VAL A 59 -4.05 8.97 4.46
N ASP A 60 -4.00 8.66 3.17
CA ASP A 60 -4.69 7.50 2.62
C ASP A 60 -4.04 6.19 3.13
N SER A 61 -4.86 5.20 3.48
CA SER A 61 -4.41 3.87 3.92
C SER A 61 -4.58 2.85 2.81
N ILE A 62 -3.45 2.40 2.24
CA ILE A 62 -3.40 1.35 1.21
C ILE A 62 -3.13 0.01 1.89
N TYR A 63 -4.19 -0.62 2.42
CA TYR A 63 -4.10 -1.89 3.13
C TYR A 63 -3.87 -3.08 2.21
N SER A 64 -4.35 -3.00 0.96
CA SER A 64 -4.16 -4.08 -0.02
C SER A 64 -2.66 -4.34 -0.27
N PRO A 65 -2.20 -5.61 -0.19
CA PRO A 65 -0.88 -6.00 -0.69
C PRO A 65 -0.82 -6.03 -2.23
N VAL A 66 -1.98 -6.08 -2.88
CA VAL A 66 -2.12 -6.05 -4.34
C VAL A 66 -2.24 -4.60 -4.80
N LEU A 67 -1.33 -4.18 -5.68
CA LEU A 67 -1.26 -2.82 -6.23
C LEU A 67 -2.13 -2.66 -7.47
N LYS A 68 -2.11 -3.65 -8.36
CA LYS A 68 -2.81 -3.59 -9.64
C LYS A 68 -3.26 -4.97 -10.06
N VAL A 69 -4.48 -5.04 -10.58
CA VAL A 69 -5.01 -6.26 -11.20
C VAL A 69 -5.56 -5.88 -12.57
N THR A 70 -5.19 -6.63 -13.59
CA THR A 70 -5.79 -6.54 -14.92
C THR A 70 -6.13 -7.93 -15.41
N TYR A 71 -7.17 -8.04 -16.25
CA TYR A 71 -7.50 -9.30 -16.88
C TYR A 71 -7.92 -9.07 -18.32
N LYS A 72 -7.71 -10.09 -19.17
CA LYS A 72 -8.21 -10.13 -20.54
C LYS A 72 -8.74 -11.52 -20.84
N VAL A 73 -9.75 -11.56 -21.70
CA VAL A 73 -10.33 -12.80 -22.21
C VAL A 73 -10.03 -12.87 -23.69
N GLU A 74 -9.44 -13.98 -24.12
CA GLU A 74 -9.09 -14.24 -25.52
C GLU A 74 -9.82 -15.48 -26.00
N ALA A 75 -10.35 -15.44 -27.23
CA ALA A 75 -10.91 -16.64 -27.85
C ALA A 75 -9.81 -17.69 -28.02
N THR A 76 -10.09 -18.93 -27.64
CA THR A 76 -9.17 -20.05 -27.73
C THR A 76 -9.85 -21.23 -28.41
N ARG A 77 -9.15 -21.84 -29.35
CA ARG A 77 -9.57 -23.11 -29.92
C ARG A 77 -9.03 -24.25 -29.06
N VAL A 78 -9.92 -25.14 -28.66
CA VAL A 78 -9.57 -26.43 -28.04
C VAL A 78 -10.11 -27.51 -28.97
N GLU A 79 -9.18 -28.24 -29.61
CA GLU A 79 -9.48 -29.24 -30.63
C GLU A 79 -10.34 -28.67 -31.79
N GLN A 80 -11.55 -29.20 -32.00
CA GLN A 80 -12.47 -28.73 -33.05
C GLN A 80 -13.39 -27.60 -32.61
N ARG A 81 -13.38 -27.23 -31.32
CA ARG A 81 -14.26 -26.20 -30.75
C ARG A 81 -13.53 -24.86 -30.64
N THR A 82 -14.15 -23.80 -31.15
CA THR A 82 -13.61 -22.42 -31.18
C THR A 82 -14.31 -21.47 -30.21
N ASP A 83 -15.22 -21.97 -29.39
CA ASP A 83 -16.07 -21.21 -28.47
C ASP A 83 -15.55 -21.18 -27.03
N PHE A 84 -14.29 -21.54 -26.80
CA PHE A 84 -13.69 -21.48 -25.47
C PHE A 84 -13.05 -20.12 -25.20
N ASP A 85 -13.21 -19.65 -23.97
CA ASP A 85 -12.56 -18.45 -23.45
C ASP A 85 -11.27 -18.82 -22.70
N LYS A 86 -10.20 -18.10 -22.99
CA LYS A 86 -8.96 -18.12 -22.21
C LYS A 86 -8.88 -16.85 -21.37
N LEU A 87 -9.03 -17.00 -20.06
CA LEU A 87 -8.83 -15.93 -19.10
C LEU A 87 -7.33 -15.78 -18.79
N ILE A 88 -6.82 -14.57 -18.93
CA ILE A 88 -5.47 -14.17 -18.53
C ILE A 88 -5.62 -13.10 -17.46
N VAL A 89 -5.02 -13.34 -16.29
CA VAL A 89 -5.04 -12.41 -15.15
C VAL A 89 -3.60 -12.02 -14.84
N ASP A 90 -3.38 -10.72 -14.69
CA ASP A 90 -2.10 -10.13 -14.29
C ASP A 90 -2.32 -9.41 -12.94
N VAL A 91 -1.49 -9.77 -11.96
CA VAL A 91 -1.59 -9.28 -10.58
C VAL A 91 -0.21 -8.77 -10.16
N GLU A 92 -0.14 -7.47 -9.89
CA GLU A 92 1.05 -6.80 -9.37
C GLU A 92 0.90 -6.60 -7.87
N THR A 93 1.86 -7.07 -7.09
CA THR A 93 1.92 -6.96 -5.63
C THR A 93 3.16 -6.20 -5.19
N LYS A 94 3.09 -5.56 -4.03
CA LYS A 94 4.27 -4.95 -3.36
C LYS A 94 5.09 -5.98 -2.59
#